data_AF-A0A514BQQ9-F1
#
_entry.id   AF-A0A514BQQ9-F1
#
_cell.length_a   1.000
_cell.length_b   1.000
_cell.length_c   1.000
_cell.angle_alpha   90.00
_cell.angle_beta   90.00
_cell.angle_gamma   90.00
#
_symmetry.space_group_name_H-M   'P 1'
#
loop_
_entity.id
_entity.type
_entity.pdbx_description
1 polymer ?
#
loop_
_entity_poly.entity_id
_entity_poly.type
_entity_poly.pdbx_seq_one_letter_code
_entity_poly.pdbx_strand_id
1 'polypeptide(L)'
;MSQYLRASFFIYIATLIAQAALAPFYETGIWRVVTPALCLSFVAIALSFIRRKQRAWPYMLWVSFFGILINAFFFPTSEYYGRYTVIAQALSAVEIGTCAVVLWSILRHQATKRWFTAAQ
;
A
#
# COMPACT_ATOMS: atom_id res chain seq x y z
N MET A 1 5.97 -13.91 12.38
CA MET A 1 6.07 -12.83 11.38
C MET A 1 7.53 -12.41 11.33
N SER A 2 8.19 -12.60 10.18
CA SER A 2 9.62 -12.32 10.01
C SER A 2 9.93 -10.83 10.28
N GLN A 3 11.13 -10.52 10.80
CA GLN A 3 11.57 -9.14 11.05
C GLN A 3 11.49 -8.28 9.77
N TYR A 4 11.85 -8.87 8.62
CA TYR A 4 11.75 -8.22 7.31
C TYR A 4 10.32 -7.84 6.91
N LEU A 5 9.34 -8.68 7.27
CA LEU A 5 7.93 -8.41 6.99
C LEU A 5 7.45 -7.21 7.82
N ARG A 6 7.81 -7.18 9.10
CA ARG A 6 7.46 -6.07 9.99
C ARG A 6 8.05 -4.75 9.49
N ALA A 7 9.34 -4.75 9.15
CA ALA A 7 10.00 -3.57 8.59
C ALA A 7 9.31 -3.09 7.31
N SER A 8 8.95 -4.01 6.39
CA SER A 8 8.23 -3.68 5.16
C SER A 8 6.86 -3.05 5.44
N PHE A 9 6.14 -3.56 6.44
CA PHE A 9 4.86 -2.99 6.88
C PHE A 9 5.02 -1.59 7.51
N PHE A 10 6.06 -1.36 8.30
CA PHE A 10 6.35 -0.05 8.86
C PHE A 10 6.68 0.97 7.77
N ILE A 11 7.53 0.59 6.80
CA ILE A 11 7.86 1.44 5.65
C ILE A 11 6.61 1.73 4.84
N TYR A 12 5.78 0.72 4.55
CA TYR A 12 4.52 0.89 3.83
C TYR A 12 3.58 1.88 4.51
N ILE A 13 3.35 1.73 5.83
CA ILE A 13 2.51 2.65 6.60
C ILE A 13 3.08 4.06 6.59
N ALA A 14 4.40 4.21 6.78
CA ALA A 14 5.06 5.50 6.75
C ALA A 14 4.91 6.20 5.39
N THR A 15 5.05 5.45 4.29
CA THR A 15 4.86 5.94 2.92
C THR A 15 3.43 6.41 2.68
N LEU A 16 2.42 5.64 3.12
CA LEU A 16 1.01 6.02 3.00
C LEU A 16 0.68 7.27 3.83
N ILE A 17 1.24 7.40 5.03
CA ILE A 17 1.07 8.59 5.88
C ILE A 17 1.74 9.80 5.21
N ALA A 18 2.95 9.64 4.66
CA ALA A 18 3.64 10.71 3.96
C ALA A 18 2.85 11.19 2.72
N GLN A 19 2.31 10.27 1.92
CA GLN A 19 1.44 10.62 0.80
C GLN A 19 0.16 11.33 1.23
N ALA A 20 -0.48 10.88 2.32
CA ALA A 20 -1.67 11.53 2.88
C ALA A 20 -1.35 12.94 3.39
N ALA A 21 -0.19 13.13 4.04
CA ALA A 21 0.27 14.43 4.53
C ALA A 21 0.64 15.40 3.39
N LEU A 22 1.11 14.86 2.26
CA LEU A 22 1.42 15.65 1.06
C LEU A 22 0.17 15.95 0.20
N ALA A 23 -0.94 15.25 0.43
CA ALA A 23 -2.17 15.42 -0.33
C ALA A 23 -2.65 16.88 -0.48
N PRO A 24 -2.63 17.74 0.56
CA PRO A 24 -3.03 19.14 0.46
C PRO A 24 -2.18 19.98 -0.51
N PHE A 25 -0.96 19.54 -0.81
CA PHE A 25 -0.01 20.26 -1.67
C PHE A 25 -0.15 19.88 -3.15
N TYR A 26 -0.93 18.86 -3.50
CA TYR A 26 -1.18 18.49 -4.90
C TYR A 26 -2.07 19.51 -5.60
N GLU A 27 -1.88 19.73 -6.90
CA GLU A 27 -2.55 20.83 -7.63
C GLU A 27 -4.02 20.51 -7.96
N THR A 28 -4.41 19.23 -8.07
CA THR A 28 -5.78 18.82 -8.45
C THR A 28 -6.67 18.37 -7.29
N GLY A 29 -7.90 18.88 -7.25
CA GLY A 29 -8.83 18.84 -6.10
C GLY A 29 -9.49 17.50 -5.74
N ILE A 30 -9.67 16.55 -6.67
CA ILE A 30 -10.30 15.25 -6.34
C ILE A 30 -9.29 14.36 -5.60
N TRP A 31 -8.04 14.30 -6.08
CA TRP A 31 -6.98 13.52 -5.47
C TRP A 31 -6.56 14.05 -4.09
N ARG A 32 -6.78 15.34 -3.79
CA ARG A 32 -6.60 15.91 -2.45
C ARG A 32 -7.43 15.21 -1.37
N VAL A 33 -8.62 14.71 -1.72
CA VAL A 33 -9.56 14.09 -0.76
C VAL A 33 -9.52 12.57 -0.87
N VAL A 34 -9.45 12.05 -2.10
CA VAL A 34 -9.49 10.60 -2.35
C VAL A 34 -8.19 9.92 -1.88
N THR A 35 -7.02 10.52 -2.14
CA THR A 35 -5.72 9.95 -1.76
C THR A 35 -5.56 9.73 -0.25
N PRO A 36 -5.82 10.71 0.63
CA PRO A 36 -5.69 10.49 2.08
C PRO A 36 -6.72 9.48 2.61
N ALA A 37 -7.95 9.47 2.08
CA ALA A 37 -8.96 8.48 2.47
C ALA A 37 -8.53 7.05 2.11
N LEU A 38 -7.99 6.83 0.92
CA LEU A 38 -7.45 5.53 0.49
C LEU A 38 -6.23 5.14 1.33
N CYS A 39 -5.29 6.07 1.56
CA CYS A 39 -4.11 5.83 2.38
C CYS A 39 -4.48 5.38 3.80
N LEU A 40 -5.40 6.09 4.46
CA LEU A 40 -5.88 5.73 5.80
C LEU A 40 -6.59 4.37 5.83
N SER A 41 -7.37 4.07 4.79
CA SER A 41 -8.04 2.77 4.64
C SER A 41 -7.02 1.63 4.53
N PHE A 42 -5.97 1.82 3.73
CA PHE A 42 -4.88 0.84 3.58
C PHE A 42 -4.05 0.69 4.86
N VAL A 43 -3.80 1.77 5.60
CA VAL A 43 -3.15 1.71 6.92
C VAL A 43 -4.01 0.89 7.91
N ALA A 44 -5.33 1.08 7.93
CA ALA A 44 -6.22 0.31 8.81
C ALA A 44 -6.20 -1.20 8.50
N ILE A 45 -6.15 -1.55 7.20
CA ILE A 45 -6.04 -2.94 6.74
C ILE A 45 -4.67 -3.51 7.13
N ALA A 46 -3.59 -2.77 6.92
CA ALA A 46 -2.23 -3.16 7.29
C ALA A 46 -2.09 -3.40 8.80
N LEU A 47 -2.63 -2.51 9.64
CA LEU A 47 -2.66 -2.68 11.10
C LEU A 47 -3.48 -3.89 11.52
N SER A 48 -4.62 -4.14 10.87
CA SER A 48 -5.45 -5.33 11.12
C SER A 48 -4.72 -6.63 10.77
N PHE A 49 -3.91 -6.61 9.71
CA PHE A 49 -3.05 -7.72 9.31
C PHE A 49 -1.91 -7.95 10.32
N ILE A 50 -1.24 -6.89 10.78
CA ILE A 50 -0.20 -6.96 11.83
C ILE A 50 -0.75 -7.57 13.12
N ARG A 51 -1.99 -7.24 13.48
CA ARG A 51 -2.73 -7.81 14.62
C ARG A 51 -3.13 -9.28 14.42
N ARG A 52 -2.65 -9.93 13.36
CA ARG A 52 -2.87 -11.35 13.02
C ARG A 52 -4.34 -11.76 12.86
N LYS A 53 -5.24 -10.82 12.53
CA LYS A 53 -6.62 -11.19 12.18
C LYS A 53 -6.60 -11.99 10.89
N GLN A 54 -6.96 -13.28 10.96
CA GLN A 54 -6.96 -14.18 9.79
C GLN A 54 -7.84 -13.65 8.65
N ARG A 55 -8.94 -12.97 8.97
CA ARG A 55 -9.82 -12.34 7.98
C ARG A 55 -9.15 -11.22 7.17
N ALA A 56 -8.05 -10.61 7.65
CA ALA A 56 -7.36 -9.50 6.98
C ALA A 56 -6.42 -9.95 5.84
N TRP A 57 -6.11 -11.25 5.75
CA TRP A 57 -5.19 -11.80 4.75
C TRP A 57 -5.63 -11.60 3.30
N PRO A 58 -6.88 -11.93 2.89
CA PRO A 58 -7.33 -11.68 1.52
C PRO A 58 -7.35 -10.18 1.20
N TYR A 59 -7.78 -9.34 2.14
CA TYR A 59 -7.77 -7.88 1.94
C TYR A 59 -6.36 -7.34 1.76
N MET A 60 -5.37 -7.83 2.53
CA MET A 60 -3.99 -7.39 2.37
C MET A 60 -3.40 -7.82 1.02
N LEU A 61 -3.79 -8.98 0.52
CA LEU A 61 -3.40 -9.49 -0.79
C LEU A 61 -3.97 -8.60 -1.91
N TRP A 62 -5.27 -8.29 -1.83
CA TRP A 62 -5.93 -7.37 -2.76
C TRP A 62 -5.36 -5.95 -2.67
N VAL A 63 -5.17 -5.40 -1.47
CA VAL A 63 -4.60 -4.05 -1.28
C VAL A 63 -3.19 -3.97 -1.84
N SER A 64 -2.35 -4.99 -1.60
CA SER A 64 -0.98 -4.98 -2.14
C SER A 64 -0.98 -5.07 -3.67
N PHE A 65 -1.87 -5.88 -4.25
CA PHE A 65 -2.01 -6.01 -5.70
C PHE A 65 -2.54 -4.73 -6.36
N PHE A 66 -3.65 -4.20 -5.85
CA PHE A 66 -4.22 -2.94 -6.35
C PHE A 66 -3.29 -1.75 -6.07
N GLY A 67 -2.56 -1.74 -4.95
CA GLY A 67 -1.55 -0.72 -4.66
C GLY A 67 -0.46 -0.66 -5.73
N ILE A 68 0.02 -1.81 -6.21
CA ILE A 68 0.96 -1.89 -7.34
C ILE A 68 0.30 -1.37 -8.63
N LEU A 69 -0.90 -1.86 -8.97
CA LEU A 69 -1.57 -1.47 -10.21
C LEU A 69 -1.86 0.03 -10.25
N ILE A 70 -2.47 0.57 -9.19
CA ILE A 70 -2.85 1.99 -9.12
C ILE A 70 -1.59 2.85 -9.24
N ASN A 71 -0.52 2.55 -8.48
CA ASN A 71 0.71 3.33 -8.54
C ASN A 71 1.46 3.17 -9.88
N ALA A 72 1.35 2.02 -10.55
CA ALA A 72 1.96 1.81 -11.87
C ALA A 72 1.19 2.51 -12.99
N PHE A 73 -0.15 2.46 -12.97
CA PHE A 73 -1.00 3.11 -13.98
C PHE A 73 -1.13 4.62 -13.77
N PHE A 74 -1.20 5.07 -12.52
CA PHE A 74 -1.28 6.47 -12.13
C PHE A 74 0.06 6.95 -11.58
N PHE A 75 1.15 6.57 -12.24
CA PHE A 75 2.48 6.98 -11.81
C PHE A 75 2.56 8.52 -11.81
N PRO A 76 3.11 9.15 -10.75
CA PRO A 76 3.01 10.61 -10.60
C PRO A 76 3.65 11.36 -11.78
N THR A 77 2.85 12.20 -12.45
CA THR A 77 3.31 13.06 -13.55
C THR A 77 3.44 14.52 -13.10
N SER A 78 4.16 15.33 -13.87
CA SER A 78 4.34 16.76 -13.60
C SER A 78 3.03 17.55 -13.65
N GLU A 79 2.05 17.08 -14.41
CA GLU A 79 0.75 17.73 -14.60
C GLU A 79 -0.09 17.75 -13.31
N TYR A 80 0.05 16.75 -12.44
CA TYR A 80 -0.74 16.65 -11.20
C TYR A 80 0.02 17.05 -9.94
N TYR A 81 1.35 16.90 -9.96
CA TYR A 81 2.20 17.05 -8.78
C TYR A 81 3.15 18.26 -8.86
N GLY A 82 3.24 18.94 -10.00
CA GLY A 82 4.00 20.17 -10.18
C GLY A 82 5.45 20.07 -9.69
N ARG A 83 5.81 20.89 -8.70
CA ARG A 83 7.17 20.89 -8.10
C ARG A 83 7.43 19.68 -7.19
N TYR A 84 6.40 18.96 -6.77
CA TYR A 84 6.49 17.82 -5.86
C TYR A 84 6.50 16.46 -6.58
N THR A 85 6.52 16.45 -7.92
CA THR A 85 6.49 15.21 -8.71
C THR A 85 7.59 14.24 -8.35
N VAL A 86 8.82 14.71 -8.14
CA VAL A 86 9.96 13.83 -7.79
C VAL A 86 9.71 13.12 -6.46
N ILE A 87 9.18 13.83 -5.46
CA ILE A 87 8.86 13.27 -4.15
C ILE A 87 7.71 12.27 -4.27
N ALA A 88 6.67 12.60 -5.05
CA ALA A 88 5.55 11.70 -5.30
C ALA A 88 5.99 10.42 -6.01
N GLN A 89 6.84 10.52 -7.04
CA GLN A 89 7.40 9.36 -7.74
C GLN A 89 8.24 8.48 -6.82
N ALA A 90 9.06 9.08 -5.96
CA ALA A 90 9.85 8.33 -4.98
C ALA A 90 8.95 7.58 -3.99
N LEU A 91 7.92 8.24 -3.44
CA LEU A 91 6.95 7.62 -2.54
C LEU A 91 6.18 6.49 -3.23
N SER A 92 5.75 6.70 -4.47
CA SER A 92 5.05 5.70 -5.28
C SER A 92 5.95 4.48 -5.57
N ALA A 93 7.21 4.70 -5.92
CA ALA A 93 8.19 3.62 -6.13
C ALA A 93 8.45 2.81 -4.85
N VAL A 94 8.57 3.47 -3.70
CA VAL A 94 8.70 2.80 -2.39
C VAL A 94 7.43 2.01 -2.05
N GLU A 95 6.25 2.55 -2.35
CA GLU A 95 4.98 1.86 -2.16
C GLU A 95 4.87 0.60 -3.03
N ILE A 96 5.20 0.69 -4.32
CA ILE A 96 5.24 -0.46 -5.24
C ILE A 96 6.20 -1.52 -4.70
N GLY A 97 7.42 -1.12 -4.30
CA GLY A 97 8.42 -2.05 -3.76
C GLY A 97 7.96 -2.75 -2.48
N THR A 98 7.37 -2.01 -1.55
CA THR A 98 6.85 -2.59 -0.29
C THR A 98 5.64 -3.48 -0.52
N CYS A 99 4.69 -3.09 -1.39
CA CYS A 99 3.57 -3.93 -1.81
C CYS A 99 4.04 -5.22 -2.47
N ALA A 100 5.06 -5.17 -3.34
CA ALA A 100 5.62 -6.36 -3.97
C ALA A 100 6.25 -7.31 -2.95
N VAL A 101 6.99 -6.79 -1.98
CA VAL A 101 7.59 -7.59 -0.89
C VAL A 101 6.50 -8.22 0.00
N VAL A 102 5.46 -7.46 0.34
CA VAL A 102 4.32 -7.96 1.12
C VAL A 102 3.58 -9.05 0.34
N LEU A 103 3.25 -8.82 -0.92
CA LEU A 103 2.56 -9.78 -1.79
C LEU A 103 3.36 -11.08 -1.91
N TRP A 104 4.65 -10.97 -2.22
CA TRP A 104 5.57 -12.11 -2.29
C TRP A 104 5.61 -12.91 -0.99
N SER A 105 5.68 -12.21 0.15
CA SER A 105 5.74 -12.86 1.46
C SER A 105 4.42 -13.50 1.87
N ILE A 106 3.28 -12.90 1.50
CA ILE A 106 1.95 -13.47 1.71
C ILE A 106 1.78 -14.73 0.86
N LEU A 107 2.19 -14.72 -0.41
CA LEU A 107 2.11 -15.87 -1.32
C LEU A 107 2.98 -17.04 -0.84
N ARG A 108 4.14 -16.76 -0.23
CA ARG A 108 5.02 -17.79 0.34
C ARG A 108 4.58 -18.31 1.70
N HIS A 109 3.65 -17.67 2.39
CA HIS A 109 3.22 -18.10 3.73
C HIS A 109 2.21 -19.26 3.66
N GLN A 110 2.47 -20.34 4.40
CA GLN A 110 1.60 -21.53 4.44
C GLN A 110 0.15 -21.26 4.91
N ALA A 111 -0.07 -20.19 5.68
CA ALA A 111 -1.40 -19.82 6.18
C ALA A 111 -2.32 -19.34 5.04
N THR A 112 -1.74 -18.67 4.04
CA THR A 112 -2.44 -18.26 2.81
C THR A 112 -2.84 -19.48 1.99
N LYS A 113 -1.95 -20.47 1.86
CA LYS A 113 -2.22 -21.72 1.13
C LYS A 113 -3.42 -22.47 1.70
N ARG A 114 -3.50 -22.60 3.03
CA ARG A 114 -4.63 -23.29 3.70
C ARG A 114 -5.97 -22.61 3.45
N TRP A 115 -5.98 -21.28 3.31
CA TRP A 115 -7.20 -20.52 3.04
C TRP A 115 -7.68 -20.70 1.59
N PHE A 116 -6.77 -20.71 0.61
CA PHE A 116 -7.13 -20.99 -0.79
C PHE A 116 -7.58 -22.43 -1.01
N THR A 117 -7.03 -23.40 -0.27
CA THR A 117 -7.47 -24.81 -0.34
C THR A 117 -8.75 -25.09 0.45
N ALA A 118 -9.11 -24.28 1.45
CA ALA A 118 -10.35 -24.44 2.22
C ALA A 118 -11.59 -23.81 1.54
N ALA A 119 -11.38 -23.09 0.43
CA ALA A 119 -12.44 -22.54 -0.41
C ALA A 119 -12.73 -23.40 -1.66
N GLN A 120 -12.05 -24.55 -1.80
CA GLN A 120 -12.35 -25.61 -2.76
C GLN A 120 -13.09 -26.75 -2.05
#